data_AF-A0A183JSL4-F1
#
_entry.id   AF-A0A183JSL4-F1
#
_cell.length_a   1.000
_cell.length_b   1.000
_cell.length_c   1.000
_cell.angle_alpha   90.00
_cell.angle_beta   90.00
_cell.angle_gamma   90.00
#
_symmetry.space_group_name_H-M   'P 1'
#
loop_
_entity.id
_entity.type
_entity.pdbx_description
1 polymer ?
#
loop_
_entity_poly.entity_id
_entity_poly.type
_entity_poly.pdbx_seq_one_letter_code
_entity_poly.pdbx_strand_id
1 'polypeptide(L)'
;MKETFNKQFDEFYEKKASHLSNIQTKLSRIRKIHTDLQQPHLIKHLTSPKFDPDEEPEQLFIVTDDEITVEKYFSPEQLAEIQLKRLADEERRRKEKLDNWREKGLEEMMGGVLEITKEDELKKDIPKPAFLLTGKPSVHWTEDDKQMYAEYERKVKELNEEREKYKK
;
A
#
# COMPACT_ATOMS: atom_id res chain seq x y z
N MET A 1 7.87 51.20 12.39
CA MET A 1 6.95 50.63 13.41
C MET A 1 6.13 49.47 12.85
N LYS A 2 5.42 49.62 11.71
CA LYS A 2 4.67 48.50 11.09
C LYS A 2 5.57 47.38 10.56
N GLU A 3 6.59 47.70 9.77
CA GLU A 3 7.49 46.67 9.21
C GLU A 3 8.27 45.89 10.26
N THR A 4 8.67 46.55 11.36
CA THR A 4 9.36 45.90 12.48
C THR A 4 8.43 44.97 13.25
N PHE A 5 7.16 45.36 13.42
CA PHE A 5 6.14 44.51 14.03
C PHE A 5 5.83 43.30 13.15
N ASN A 6 5.64 43.49 11.85
CA ASN A 6 5.37 42.39 10.91
C ASN A 6 6.51 41.35 10.95
N LYS A 7 7.77 41.80 10.89
CA LYS A 7 8.92 40.88 11.01
C LYS A 7 8.94 40.08 12.31
N GLN A 8 8.62 40.72 13.43
CA GLN A 8 8.54 40.03 14.72
C GLN A 8 7.37 39.04 14.74
N PHE A 9 6.22 39.44 14.23
CA PHE A 9 5.05 38.57 14.12
C PHE A 9 5.37 37.33 13.27
N ASP A 10 5.96 37.51 12.09
CA ASP A 10 6.35 36.42 11.19
C ASP A 10 7.34 35.47 11.89
N GLU A 11 8.34 35.99 12.62
CA GLU A 11 9.29 35.17 13.36
C GLU A 11 8.61 34.34 14.47
N PHE A 12 7.66 34.93 15.21
CA PHE A 12 6.90 34.20 16.23
C PHE A 12 5.95 33.18 15.62
N TYR A 13 5.33 33.52 14.50
CA TYR A 13 4.45 32.64 13.74
C TYR A 13 5.21 31.40 13.26
N GLU A 14 6.37 31.58 12.63
CA GLU A 14 7.25 30.49 12.18
C GLU A 14 7.69 29.58 13.34
N LYS A 15 8.06 30.18 14.49
CA LYS A 15 8.39 29.40 15.69
C LYS A 15 7.21 28.57 16.16
N LYS A 16 6.01 29.16 16.25
CA LYS A 16 4.78 28.44 16.66
C LYS A 16 4.47 27.32 15.65
N ALA A 17 4.58 27.57 14.35
CA ALA A 17 4.38 26.58 13.30
C ALA A 17 5.35 25.39 13.43
N SER A 18 6.64 25.66 13.66
CA SER A 18 7.65 24.62 13.90
C SER A 18 7.35 23.80 15.16
N HIS A 19 6.95 24.45 16.25
CA HIS A 19 6.55 23.77 17.48
C HIS A 19 5.29 22.90 17.28
N LEU A 20 4.27 23.42 16.60
CA LEU A 20 3.05 22.66 16.28
C LEU A 20 3.36 21.44 15.40
N SER A 21 4.20 21.59 14.37
CA SER A 21 4.65 20.47 13.54
C SER A 21 5.38 19.40 14.37
N ASN A 22 6.29 19.82 15.26
CA ASN A 22 6.97 18.92 16.18
C ASN A 22 6.00 18.22 17.15
N ILE A 23 4.94 18.89 17.61
CA ILE A 23 3.91 18.28 18.43
C ILE A 23 3.09 17.28 17.60
N GLN A 24 2.71 17.61 16.38
CA GLN A 24 1.94 16.75 15.49
C GLN A 24 2.71 15.46 15.13
N THR A 25 4.01 15.54 14.86
CA THR A 25 4.85 14.36 14.60
C THR A 25 4.97 13.45 15.83
N LYS A 26 5.09 14.03 17.03
CA LYS A 26 5.06 13.25 18.28
C LYS A 26 3.68 12.62 18.51
N LEU A 27 2.60 13.36 18.29
CA LEU A 27 1.23 12.87 18.43
C LEU A 27 0.92 11.76 17.43
N SER A 28 1.37 11.85 16.18
CA SER A 28 1.19 10.79 15.19
C SER A 28 1.93 9.52 15.61
N ARG A 29 3.13 9.66 16.18
CA ARG A 29 3.87 8.53 16.75
C ARG A 29 3.13 7.91 17.95
N ILE A 30 2.60 8.71 18.85
CA ILE A 30 1.81 8.25 20.01
C ILE A 30 0.54 7.53 19.54
N ARG A 31 -0.18 8.07 18.55
CA ARG A 31 -1.35 7.41 17.96
C ARG A 31 -1.00 6.05 17.39
N LYS A 32 0.11 5.95 16.65
CA LYS A 32 0.60 4.67 16.13
C LYS A 32 0.89 3.67 17.25
N ILE A 33 1.58 4.10 18.31
CA ILE A 33 1.86 3.24 19.47
C ILE A 33 0.56 2.74 20.12
N HIS A 34 -0.44 3.59 20.30
CA HIS A 34 -1.72 3.16 20.87
C HIS A 34 -2.47 2.16 19.99
N THR A 35 -2.42 2.34 18.66
CA THR A 35 -2.97 1.36 17.71
C THR A 35 -2.24 0.03 17.79
N ASP A 36 -0.90 0.06 17.84
CA ASP A 36 -0.05 -1.13 17.94
C ASP A 36 -0.31 -1.89 19.26
N LEU A 37 -0.56 -1.17 20.35
CA LEU A 37 -0.91 -1.73 21.66
C LEU A 37 -2.38 -2.16 21.78
N GLN A 38 -3.18 -2.06 20.71
CA GLN A 38 -4.62 -2.34 20.72
C GLN A 38 -5.40 -1.54 21.79
N GLN A 39 -4.94 -0.33 22.09
CA GLN A 39 -5.58 0.61 23.03
C GLN A 39 -6.10 1.86 22.29
N PRO A 40 -7.01 1.71 21.31
CA PRO A 40 -7.50 2.86 20.53
C PRO A 40 -8.36 3.82 21.35
N HIS A 41 -8.89 3.38 22.49
CA HIS A 41 -9.68 4.23 23.38
C HIS A 41 -8.88 5.41 23.93
N LEU A 42 -7.56 5.26 24.14
CA LEU A 42 -6.68 6.32 24.64
C LEU A 42 -6.44 7.43 23.61
N ILE A 43 -6.61 7.15 22.31
CA ILE A 43 -6.45 8.13 21.23
C ILE A 43 -7.47 9.26 21.38
N LYS A 44 -8.67 8.98 21.93
CA LYS A 44 -9.73 9.99 22.14
C LYS A 44 -9.31 11.10 23.12
N HIS A 45 -8.38 10.83 24.02
CA HIS A 45 -7.91 11.81 25.00
C HIS A 45 -6.77 12.70 24.46
N LEU A 46 -6.27 12.44 23.25
CA LEU A 46 -5.20 13.23 22.64
C LEU A 46 -5.78 14.49 21.98
N THR A 47 -5.63 15.63 22.63
CA THR A 47 -5.91 16.93 22.02
C THR A 47 -4.85 17.26 20.96
N SER A 48 -5.30 17.60 19.75
CA SER A 48 -4.42 18.10 18.70
C SER A 48 -4.44 19.62 18.75
N PRO A 49 -3.34 20.28 19.18
CA PRO A 49 -3.28 21.73 19.13
C PRO A 49 -3.32 22.20 17.67
N LYS A 50 -3.97 23.34 17.45
CA LYS A 50 -4.11 24.02 16.16
C LYS A 50 -3.81 25.51 16.36
N PHE A 51 -3.66 26.23 15.25
CA PHE A 51 -3.67 27.70 15.29
C PHE A 51 -5.05 28.20 15.70
N ASP A 52 -5.08 29.34 16.37
CA ASP A 52 -6.32 30.04 16.63
C ASP A 52 -6.79 30.75 15.35
N PRO A 53 -8.10 30.89 15.10
CA PRO A 53 -8.62 31.52 13.89
C PRO A 53 -8.11 32.95 13.65
N ASP A 54 -7.78 33.67 14.72
CA ASP A 54 -7.25 35.04 14.65
C ASP A 54 -5.78 35.09 14.18
N GLU A 55 -5.05 33.98 14.27
CA GLU A 55 -3.65 33.87 13.86
C GLU A 55 -3.51 33.50 12.38
N GLU A 56 -4.51 32.81 11.82
CA GLU A 56 -4.59 32.41 10.41
C GLU A 56 -5.78 33.11 9.73
N PRO A 57 -5.66 34.41 9.38
CA PRO A 57 -6.76 35.16 8.77
C PRO A 57 -7.20 34.59 7.41
N GLU A 58 -6.34 33.81 6.75
CA GLU A 58 -6.68 33.10 5.52
C GLU A 58 -7.81 32.08 5.72
N GLN A 59 -7.95 31.52 6.92
CA GLN A 59 -8.99 30.56 7.24
C GLN A 59 -10.41 31.17 7.14
N LEU A 60 -10.53 32.50 7.31
CA LEU A 60 -11.80 33.21 7.16
C LEU A 60 -12.36 33.14 5.73
N PHE A 61 -11.51 32.94 4.72
CA PHE A 61 -11.92 32.79 3.33
C PHE A 61 -12.28 31.35 2.95
N ILE A 62 -12.08 30.40 3.87
CA ILE A 62 -12.33 28.98 3.64
C ILE A 62 -13.67 28.62 4.28
N VAL A 63 -14.64 28.23 3.45
CA VAL A 63 -15.92 27.70 3.92
C VAL A 63 -15.77 26.20 4.16
N THR A 64 -16.07 25.74 5.38
CA THR A 64 -16.04 24.31 5.70
C THR A 64 -17.40 23.67 5.41
N ASP A 65 -17.43 22.38 5.10
CA ASP A 65 -18.68 21.65 4.85
C ASP A 65 -19.64 21.70 6.07
N ASP A 66 -19.09 21.80 7.28
CA ASP A 66 -19.85 21.93 8.53
C ASP A 66 -20.62 23.26 8.65
N GLU A 67 -20.18 24.31 7.94
CA GLU A 67 -20.86 25.61 7.90
C GLU A 67 -22.04 25.62 6.91
N ILE A 68 -22.12 24.64 6.02
CA ILE A 68 -23.16 24.52 5.01
C ILE A 68 -24.32 23.69 5.58
N THR A 69 -25.39 24.37 5.96
CA THR A 69 -26.59 23.74 6.55
C THR A 69 -27.47 23.03 5.52
N VAL A 70 -27.25 23.24 4.24
CA VAL A 70 -28.07 22.70 3.14
C VAL A 70 -27.44 21.43 2.61
N GLU A 71 -28.27 20.40 2.40
CA GLU A 71 -27.83 19.17 1.77
C GLU A 71 -27.33 19.42 0.35
N LYS A 72 -26.18 18.81 0.01
CA LYS A 72 -25.64 18.87 -1.34
C LYS A 72 -26.65 18.28 -2.33
N TYR A 73 -27.09 19.10 -3.28
CA TYR A 73 -27.98 18.63 -4.34
C TYR A 73 -27.25 17.66 -5.27
N PHE A 74 -27.89 16.53 -5.55
CA PHE A 74 -27.43 15.54 -6.53
C PHE A 74 -28.52 15.36 -7.58
N SER A 75 -28.13 15.27 -8.86
CA SER A 75 -29.08 14.91 -9.91
C SER A 75 -29.60 13.47 -9.72
N PRO A 76 -30.77 13.12 -10.27
CA PRO A 76 -31.30 11.76 -10.18
C PRO A 76 -30.33 10.69 -10.69
N GLU A 77 -29.57 11.00 -11.75
CA GLU A 77 -28.54 10.12 -12.32
C GLU A 77 -27.35 9.94 -11.36
N GLN A 78 -26.86 11.03 -10.76
CA GLN A 78 -25.78 10.97 -9.76
C GLN A 78 -26.20 10.19 -8.52
N LEU A 79 -27.45 10.35 -8.07
CA LEU A 79 -27.99 9.55 -6.98
C LEU A 79 -28.01 8.07 -7.35
N ALA A 80 -28.46 7.71 -8.56
CA ALA A 80 -28.46 6.33 -9.01
C ALA A 80 -27.04 5.73 -9.05
N GLU A 81 -26.05 6.47 -9.54
CA GLU A 81 -24.65 6.04 -9.55
C GLU A 81 -24.08 5.85 -8.14
N ILE A 82 -24.36 6.80 -7.23
CA ILE A 82 -23.95 6.72 -5.81
C ILE A 82 -24.57 5.47 -5.15
N GLN A 83 -25.86 5.20 -5.40
CA GLN A 83 -26.54 4.02 -4.85
C GLN A 83 -25.99 2.72 -5.44
N LEU A 84 -25.76 2.65 -6.76
CA LEU A 84 -25.15 1.48 -7.41
C LEU A 84 -23.77 1.19 -6.83
N LYS A 85 -22.93 2.22 -6.66
CA LYS A 85 -21.61 2.09 -6.06
C LYS A 85 -21.69 1.61 -4.61
N ARG A 86 -22.63 2.16 -3.83
CA ARG A 86 -22.89 1.74 -2.45
C ARG A 86 -23.28 0.26 -2.37
N LEU A 87 -24.20 -0.18 -3.23
CA LEU A 87 -24.64 -1.58 -3.28
C LEU A 87 -23.50 -2.52 -3.68
N ALA A 88 -22.69 -2.16 -4.67
CA ALA A 88 -21.53 -2.94 -5.08
C ALA A 88 -20.49 -3.08 -3.96
N ASP A 89 -20.20 -2.00 -3.22
CA ASP A 89 -19.30 -2.03 -2.07
C ASP A 89 -19.85 -2.87 -0.90
N GLU A 90 -21.16 -2.84 -0.66
CA GLU A 90 -21.82 -3.68 0.34
C GLU A 90 -21.79 -5.17 -0.04
N GLU A 91 -22.02 -5.50 -1.31
CA GLU A 91 -21.92 -6.86 -1.82
C GLU A 91 -20.50 -7.39 -1.69
N ARG A 92 -19.49 -6.57 -2.04
CA ARG A 92 -18.07 -6.90 -1.86
C ARG A 92 -17.75 -7.18 -0.39
N ARG A 93 -18.13 -6.28 0.53
CA ARG A 93 -17.94 -6.50 1.97
C ARG A 93 -18.68 -7.73 2.49
N ARG A 94 -19.85 -8.05 1.93
CA ARG A 94 -20.60 -9.27 2.29
C ARG A 94 -19.87 -10.52 1.81
N LYS A 95 -19.33 -10.53 0.59
CA LYS A 95 -18.50 -11.61 0.05
C LYS A 95 -17.22 -11.81 0.86
N GLU A 96 -16.54 -10.73 1.24
CA GLU A 96 -15.35 -10.79 2.11
C GLU A 96 -15.64 -11.36 3.51
N LYS A 97 -16.86 -11.18 4.02
CA LYS A 97 -17.31 -11.73 5.31
C LYS A 97 -17.83 -13.16 5.23
N LEU A 98 -18.23 -13.62 4.04
CA LEU A 98 -18.63 -15.00 3.84
C LEU A 98 -17.37 -15.86 3.94
N ASP A 99 -17.46 -16.91 4.75
CA ASP A 99 -16.31 -17.71 5.13
C ASP A 99 -15.94 -18.65 3.96
N ASN A 100 -15.01 -18.20 3.10
CA ASN A 100 -14.49 -18.97 1.98
C ASN A 100 -13.51 -20.06 2.44
N TRP A 101 -13.80 -20.75 3.56
CA TRP A 101 -12.90 -21.74 4.17
C TRP A 101 -12.53 -22.88 3.21
N ARG A 102 -13.44 -23.23 2.29
CA ARG A 102 -13.22 -24.30 1.31
C ARG A 102 -12.26 -23.87 0.19
N GLU A 103 -12.40 -22.64 -0.31
CA GLU A 103 -11.51 -22.08 -1.33
C GLU A 103 -10.14 -21.76 -0.72
N LYS A 104 -10.12 -21.12 0.46
CA LYS A 104 -8.90 -20.91 1.26
C LYS A 104 -8.19 -22.22 1.59
N GLY A 105 -8.93 -23.26 1.96
CA GLY A 105 -8.36 -24.57 2.26
C GLY A 105 -7.70 -25.22 1.05
N LEU A 106 -8.27 -25.08 -0.15
CA LEU A 106 -7.64 -25.56 -1.39
C LEU A 106 -6.40 -24.73 -1.76
N GLU A 107 -6.44 -23.42 -1.53
CA GLU A 107 -5.30 -22.53 -1.73
C GLU A 107 -4.15 -22.81 -0.76
N GLU A 108 -4.46 -23.04 0.52
CA GLU A 108 -3.48 -23.36 1.56
C GLU A 108 -2.94 -24.79 1.45
N MET A 109 -3.75 -25.78 1.06
CA MET A 109 -3.33 -27.18 0.99
C MET A 109 -2.71 -27.57 -0.36
N MET A 110 -3.15 -26.98 -1.49
CA MET A 110 -2.72 -27.36 -2.85
C MET A 110 -2.48 -26.16 -3.79
N GLY A 111 -2.27 -24.95 -3.26
CA GLY A 111 -1.96 -23.78 -4.09
C GLY A 111 -3.08 -23.37 -5.05
N GLY A 112 -4.32 -23.78 -4.76
CA GLY A 112 -5.52 -23.38 -5.50
C GLY A 112 -5.87 -24.29 -6.68
N VAL A 113 -5.09 -25.35 -6.93
CA VAL A 113 -5.31 -26.28 -8.05
C VAL A 113 -5.42 -27.71 -7.53
N LEU A 114 -6.50 -28.41 -7.87
CA LEU A 114 -6.78 -29.78 -7.41
C LEU A 114 -5.86 -30.83 -8.05
N GLU A 115 -5.44 -30.59 -9.29
CA GLU A 115 -4.60 -31.49 -10.08
C GLU A 115 -3.46 -30.69 -10.73
N ILE A 116 -2.21 -31.05 -10.43
CA ILE A 116 -1.05 -30.45 -11.10
C ILE A 116 -1.10 -30.89 -12.56
N THR A 117 -1.47 -29.97 -13.44
CA THR A 117 -1.45 -30.24 -14.88
C THR A 117 -0.02 -30.18 -15.38
N LYS A 118 0.29 -30.95 -16.44
CA LYS A 118 1.61 -30.89 -17.09
C LYS A 118 1.95 -29.47 -17.56
N GLU A 119 0.95 -28.66 -17.88
CA GLU A 119 1.10 -27.23 -18.21
C GLU A 119 1.73 -26.42 -17.08
N ASP A 120 1.36 -26.69 -15.83
CA ASP A 120 1.85 -25.93 -14.68
C ASP A 120 3.27 -26.35 -14.28
N GLU A 121 3.65 -27.61 -14.53
CA GLU A 121 5.04 -28.07 -14.41
C GLU A 121 5.92 -27.46 -15.50
N LEU A 122 5.43 -27.43 -16.74
CA LEU A 122 6.12 -26.80 -17.87
C LEU A 122 6.34 -25.30 -17.64
N LYS A 123 5.44 -24.59 -16.96
CA LYS A 123 5.59 -23.16 -16.61
C LYS A 123 6.65 -22.88 -15.54
N LYS A 124 7.10 -23.88 -14.75
CA LYS A 124 8.15 -23.67 -13.74
C LYS A 124 9.51 -23.52 -14.44
N ASP A 125 10.17 -22.37 -14.24
CA ASP A 125 11.51 -22.14 -14.77
C ASP A 125 12.56 -22.91 -13.96
N ILE A 126 13.61 -23.38 -14.64
CA ILE A 126 14.73 -24.05 -13.97
C ILE A 126 15.50 -22.99 -13.15
N PRO A 127 15.77 -23.25 -11.86
CA PRO A 127 16.44 -22.28 -11.00
C PRO A 127 17.86 -22.01 -11.52
N LYS A 128 18.22 -20.72 -11.59
CA LYS A 128 19.55 -20.29 -11.98
C LYS A 128 20.59 -20.78 -10.96
N PRO A 129 21.76 -21.29 -11.40
CA PRO A 129 22.86 -21.65 -10.52
C PRO A 129 23.27 -20.52 -9.58
N ALA A 130 23.65 -20.86 -8.34
CA ALA A 130 23.94 -19.91 -7.27
C ALA A 130 25.02 -18.87 -7.65
N PHE A 131 26.04 -19.26 -8.43
CA PHE A 131 27.11 -18.35 -8.86
C PHE A 131 26.62 -17.24 -9.81
N LEU A 132 25.61 -17.51 -10.64
CA LEU A 132 24.96 -16.52 -11.50
C LEU A 132 24.10 -15.54 -10.69
N LEU A 133 23.44 -16.03 -9.63
CA LEU A 133 22.64 -15.19 -8.72
C LEU A 133 23.52 -14.23 -7.90
N THR A 134 24.72 -14.65 -7.52
CA THR A 134 25.69 -13.81 -6.81
C THR A 134 26.44 -12.81 -7.71
N GLY A 135 26.18 -12.78 -9.02
CA GLY A 135 26.76 -11.80 -9.95
C GLY A 135 28.28 -11.94 -10.16
N LYS A 136 28.84 -13.16 -9.99
CA LYS A 136 30.27 -13.39 -10.20
C LYS A 136 30.65 -13.16 -11.68
N PRO A 137 31.61 -12.27 -11.99
CA PRO A 137 32.06 -12.04 -13.37
C PRO A 137 32.60 -13.32 -14.02
N SER A 138 32.40 -13.47 -15.33
CA SER A 138 32.81 -14.65 -16.12
C SER A 138 34.31 -14.98 -16.04
N VAL A 139 35.13 -14.01 -15.65
CA VAL A 139 36.58 -14.13 -15.47
C VAL A 139 36.95 -14.95 -14.22
N HIS A 140 36.05 -15.05 -13.24
CA HIS A 140 36.25 -15.78 -11.98
C HIS A 140 35.53 -17.14 -11.94
N TRP A 141 35.09 -17.66 -13.08
CA TRP A 141 34.44 -18.97 -13.14
C TRP A 141 35.48 -20.07 -13.03
N THR A 142 35.32 -20.90 -12.01
CA THR A 142 36.09 -22.14 -11.84
C THR A 142 35.69 -23.13 -12.94
N GLU A 143 36.53 -24.13 -13.23
CA GLU A 143 36.18 -25.19 -14.20
C GLU A 143 34.84 -25.87 -13.84
N ASP A 144 34.58 -26.05 -12.54
CA ASP A 144 33.32 -26.58 -12.02
C ASP A 144 32.12 -25.65 -12.27
N ASP A 145 32.31 -24.32 -12.19
CA ASP A 145 31.25 -23.33 -12.45
C ASP A 145 30.85 -23.34 -13.94
N LYS A 146 31.82 -23.52 -14.84
CA LYS A 146 31.57 -23.64 -16.29
C LYS A 146 30.79 -24.91 -16.61
N GLN A 147 31.11 -26.02 -15.94
CA GLN A 147 30.39 -27.29 -16.13
C GLN A 147 28.94 -27.17 -15.64
N MET A 148 28.72 -26.57 -14.46
CA MET A 148 27.37 -26.30 -13.94
C MET A 148 26.57 -25.35 -14.85
N TYR A 149 27.22 -24.36 -15.47
CA TYR A 149 26.58 -23.48 -16.45
C TYR A 149 26.11 -24.24 -17.70
N ALA A 150 26.97 -25.10 -18.25
CA ALA A 150 26.65 -25.90 -19.43
C ALA A 150 25.49 -26.88 -19.18
N GLU A 151 25.46 -27.51 -18.00
CA GLU A 151 24.35 -28.38 -17.59
C GLU A 151 23.04 -27.61 -17.40
N TYR A 152 23.11 -26.40 -16.82
CA TYR A 152 21.96 -25.53 -16.69
C TYR A 152 21.40 -25.10 -18.05
N GLU A 153 22.25 -24.64 -18.98
CA GLU A 153 21.81 -24.29 -20.33
C GLU A 153 21.19 -25.47 -21.08
N ARG A 154 21.73 -26.67 -20.93
CA ARG A 154 21.16 -27.88 -21.54
C ARG A 154 19.75 -28.14 -21.02
N LYS A 155 19.56 -28.13 -19.69
CA LYS A 155 18.25 -28.34 -19.06
C LYS A 155 17.25 -27.25 -19.47
N VAL A 156 17.68 -25.99 -19.59
CA VAL A 156 16.83 -24.88 -20.06
C VAL A 156 16.38 -25.08 -21.51
N LYS A 157 17.27 -25.56 -22.38
CA LYS A 157 16.92 -25.87 -23.78
C LYS A 157 15.92 -27.02 -23.86
N GLU A 158 16.14 -28.11 -23.12
CA GLU A 158 15.23 -29.25 -23.06
C GLU A 158 13.82 -28.83 -22.58
N LEU A 159 13.72 -28.04 -21.51
CA LEU A 159 12.46 -27.50 -21.00
C LEU A 159 11.73 -26.63 -22.05
N ASN A 160 12.47 -25.80 -22.77
CA ASN A 160 11.89 -24.93 -23.80
C ASN A 160 11.39 -25.72 -25.01
N GLU A 161 12.08 -26.79 -25.39
CA GLU A 161 11.62 -27.72 -26.43
C GLU A 161 10.34 -28.46 -26.01
N GLU A 162 10.23 -28.86 -24.74
CA GLU A 162 9.00 -29.46 -24.22
C GLU A 162 7.83 -28.47 -24.16
N ARG A 163 8.08 -27.21 -23.80
CA ARG A 163 7.08 -26.12 -23.86
C ARG A 163 6.54 -25.92 -25.29
N GLU A 164 7.43 -25.87 -26.28
CA GLU A 164 7.04 -25.69 -27.68
C GLU A 164 6.31 -26.91 -28.27
N LYS A 165 6.68 -28.13 -27.84
CA LYS A 165 5.95 -29.36 -28.21
C LYS A 165 4.55 -29.39 -27.62
N TYR A 166 4.37 -28.90 -26.40
CA TYR A 166 3.07 -28.86 -25.72
C TYR A 166 2.15 -27.76 -26.28
N LYS A 167 2.73 -26.68 -26.82
CA LYS A 167 1.98 -25.55 -27.39
C LYS A 167 1.46 -25.80 -28.82
N LYS A 168 1.95 -26.86 -29.50
CA LYS A 168 1.52 -27.31 -30.83
C LYS A 168 0.36 -28.28 -30.74
#